data_AF-A0A959DHM6-F1
#
_entry.id   AF-A0A959DHM6-F1
#
_cell.length_a   1.000
_cell.length_b   1.000
_cell.length_c   1.000
_cell.angle_alpha   90.00
_cell.angle_beta   90.00
_cell.angle_gamma   90.00
#
_symmetry.space_group_name_H-M   'P 1'
#
loop_
_entity.id
_entity.type
_entity.pdbx_description
1 polymer ?
#
loop_
_entity_poly.entity_id
_entity_poly.type
_entity_poly.pdbx_seq_one_letter_code
_entity_poly.pdbx_strand_id
1 'polypeptide(L)'
;MISRTRMKKDLIGQSAIIAGLAVAGLFSLSWALFLALLSALGLWQGASALQLALAYEYEERYPFLWLFLGLLLALPPAVWLLGAWAVAPIALGLIAYFIVTVRDTLYVLQRPRSFWDL
;
A
#
# COMPACT_ATOMS: atom_id res chain seq x y z
N MET A 1 8.11 11.18 15.45
CA MET A 1 8.41 11.71 14.09
C MET A 1 8.80 10.54 13.17
N ILE A 2 8.36 10.50 11.90
CA ILE A 2 8.62 9.36 11.02
C ILE A 2 10.08 9.37 10.55
N SER A 3 10.82 8.26 10.64
CA SER A 3 12.23 8.25 10.21
C SER A 3 12.39 8.13 8.69
N ARG A 4 13.44 8.76 8.14
CA ARG A 4 13.81 8.67 6.72
C ARG A 4 14.03 7.21 6.28
N THR A 5 14.70 6.43 7.12
CA THR A 5 14.99 5.02 6.84
C THR A 5 13.72 4.20 6.73
N ARG A 6 12.73 4.46 7.61
CA ARG A 6 11.43 3.79 7.58
C ARG A 6 10.70 4.06 6.26
N MET A 7 10.61 5.32 5.84
CA MET A 7 9.93 5.67 4.57
C MET A 7 10.63 5.07 3.35
N LYS A 8 11.97 5.04 3.33
CA LYS A 8 12.72 4.37 2.25
C LYS A 8 12.44 2.88 2.19
N LYS A 9 12.48 2.18 3.33
CA LYS A 9 12.18 0.74 3.39
C LYS A 9 10.77 0.44 2.89
N ASP A 10 9.79 1.24 3.32
CA ASP A 10 8.40 1.10 2.91
C ASP A 10 8.23 1.31 1.39
N LEU A 11 8.81 2.39 0.85
CA LEU A 11 8.74 2.68 -0.57
C LEU A 11 9.41 1.60 -1.43
N ILE A 12 10.60 1.11 -1.02
CA ILE A 12 11.31 0.03 -1.71
C ILE A 12 10.48 -1.25 -1.71
N GLY A 13 9.93 -1.64 -0.56
CA GLY A 13 9.10 -2.85 -0.44
C GLY A 13 7.86 -2.80 -1.34
N GLN A 14 7.11 -1.69 -1.30
CA GLN A 14 5.95 -1.51 -2.16
C GLN A 14 6.32 -1.48 -3.65
N SER A 15 7.40 -0.79 -4.01
CA SER A 15 7.86 -0.70 -5.41
C SER A 15 8.29 -2.07 -5.96
N ALA A 16 8.95 -2.89 -5.15
CA ALA A 16 9.35 -4.24 -5.54
C ALA A 16 8.12 -5.14 -5.82
N ILE A 17 7.10 -5.07 -4.96
CA ILE A 17 5.85 -5.84 -5.16
C ILE A 17 5.09 -5.33 -6.38
N ILE A 18 5.01 -4.01 -6.59
CA ILE A 18 4.38 -3.41 -7.78
C ILE A 18 5.11 -3.82 -9.05
N ALA A 19 6.44 -3.83 -9.05
CA ALA A 19 7.21 -4.33 -10.18
C ALA A 19 6.91 -5.82 -10.44
N GLY A 20 6.78 -6.63 -9.40
CA GLY A 20 6.33 -8.02 -9.49
C GLY A 20 4.94 -8.16 -10.11
N LEU A 21 3.98 -7.31 -9.72
CA LEU A 21 2.64 -7.25 -10.32
C LEU A 21 2.68 -6.88 -11.79
N ALA A 22 3.51 -5.90 -12.18
CA ALA A 22 3.68 -5.50 -13.56
C ALA A 22 4.26 -6.64 -14.41
N VAL A 23 5.29 -7.34 -13.91
CA VAL A 23 5.86 -8.52 -14.57
C VAL A 23 4.80 -9.63 -14.69
N ALA A 24 4.08 -9.93 -13.60
CA ALA A 24 3.03 -10.94 -13.61
C ALA A 24 1.93 -10.64 -14.64
N GLY A 25 1.49 -9.38 -14.75
CA GLY A 25 0.52 -8.95 -15.73
C GLY A 25 1.04 -8.97 -17.18
N LEU A 26 2.21 -8.38 -17.43
CA LEU A 26 2.79 -8.25 -18.77
C LEU A 26 3.12 -9.60 -19.41
N PHE A 27 3.63 -10.54 -18.61
CA PHE A 27 3.98 -11.88 -19.10
C PHE A 27 2.84 -12.88 -18.92
N SER A 28 1.63 -12.43 -18.56
CA SER A 28 0.46 -13.29 -18.33
C SER A 28 0.79 -14.50 -17.45
N LEU A 29 1.53 -14.25 -16.35
CA LEU A 29 1.80 -15.27 -15.36
C LEU A 29 0.50 -15.71 -14.68
N SER A 30 0.57 -16.73 -13.84
CA SER A 30 -0.63 -17.32 -13.24
C SER A 30 -1.48 -16.29 -12.49
N TRP A 31 -2.81 -16.37 -12.67
CA TRP A 31 -3.76 -15.51 -11.96
C TRP A 31 -3.62 -15.62 -10.44
N ALA A 32 -3.30 -16.82 -9.94
CA ALA A 32 -3.02 -17.05 -8.53
C ALA A 32 -1.79 -16.25 -8.04
N LEU A 33 -0.72 -16.17 -8.83
CA LEU A 33 0.45 -15.35 -8.49
C LEU A 33 0.10 -13.85 -8.47
N PHE A 34 -0.68 -13.39 -9.45
CA PHE A 34 -1.14 -12.00 -9.48
C PHE A 34 -1.94 -11.65 -8.22
N LEU A 35 -2.92 -12.49 -7.85
CA LEU A 35 -3.71 -12.31 -6.63
C LEU A 35 -2.86 -12.39 -5.36
N ALA A 36 -1.87 -13.28 -5.30
CA ALA A 36 -0.96 -13.38 -4.17
C ALA A 36 -0.11 -12.11 -3.99
N LEU A 37 0.44 -11.57 -5.08
CA LEU A 37 1.20 -10.33 -5.07
C LEU A 37 0.33 -9.12 -4.69
N LEU A 38 -0.90 -9.07 -5.21
CA LEU A 38 -1.85 -8.00 -4.89
C LEU A 38 -2.23 -8.03 -3.40
N SER A 39 -2.48 -9.24 -2.87
CA SER A 39 -2.77 -9.43 -1.44
C SER A 39 -1.56 -9.08 -0.57
N ALA A 40 -0.35 -9.46 -1.00
CA ALA A 40 0.89 -9.09 -0.31
C ALA A 40 1.08 -7.57 -0.27
N LEU A 41 0.79 -6.86 -1.37
CA LEU A 41 0.83 -5.40 -1.42
C LEU A 41 -0.20 -4.80 -0.45
N GLY A 42 -1.44 -5.30 -0.45
CA GLY A 42 -2.48 -4.83 0.46
C GLY A 42 -2.15 -5.06 1.93
N LEU A 43 -1.63 -6.23 2.30
CA LEU A 43 -1.17 -6.50 3.66
C LEU A 43 -0.01 -5.61 4.07
N TRP A 44 0.96 -5.40 3.17
CA TRP A 44 2.09 -4.50 3.42
C TRP A 44 1.62 -3.07 3.65
N GLN A 45 0.78 -2.54 2.77
CA GLN A 45 0.25 -1.18 2.87
C GLN A 45 -0.66 -1.01 4.09
N GLY A 46 -1.50 -1.99 4.40
CA GLY A 46 -2.33 -1.99 5.61
C GLY A 46 -1.50 -2.00 6.90
N ALA A 47 -0.49 -2.86 6.97
CA ALA A 47 0.44 -2.88 8.11
C ALA A 47 1.24 -1.57 8.22
N SER A 48 1.69 -1.01 7.10
CA SER A 48 2.36 0.28 7.06
C SER A 48 1.44 1.41 7.55
N ALA A 49 0.18 1.44 7.11
CA ALA A 49 -0.81 2.43 7.52
C ALA A 49 -1.08 2.34 9.03
N LEU A 50 -1.25 1.12 9.54
CA LEU A 50 -1.51 0.85 10.96
C LEU A 50 -0.32 1.31 11.81
N GLN A 51 0.90 0.97 11.40
CA GLN A 51 2.11 1.42 12.09
C GLN A 51 2.23 2.95 12.10
N LEU A 52 1.96 3.61 10.97
CA LEU A 52 2.02 5.07 10.89
C LEU A 52 0.96 5.76 11.74
N ALA A 53 -0.27 5.23 11.76
CA ALA A 53 -1.35 5.75 12.59
C ALA A 53 -1.05 5.58 14.09
N LEU A 54 -0.60 4.40 14.52
CA LEU A 54 -0.43 4.10 15.95
C LEU A 54 0.89 4.59 16.54
N ALA A 55 2.01 4.43 15.83
CA ALA A 55 3.34 4.74 16.38
C ALA A 55 3.77 6.19 16.13
N TYR A 56 3.15 6.85 15.14
CA TYR A 56 3.53 8.20 14.73
C TYR A 56 2.37 9.18 14.71
N GLU A 57 1.17 8.77 15.18
CA GLU A 57 -0.06 9.57 15.21
C GLU A 57 -0.35 10.25 13.87
N TYR A 58 -0.01 9.57 12.76
CA TYR A 58 -0.07 10.16 11.44
C TYR A 58 -1.49 10.08 10.87
N GLU A 59 -2.29 11.11 11.18
CA GLU A 59 -3.74 11.14 10.93
C GLU A 59 -4.15 10.89 9.48
N GLU A 60 -3.30 11.28 8.53
CA GLU A 60 -3.54 11.09 7.08
C GLU A 60 -3.67 9.60 6.68
N ARG A 61 -3.35 8.65 7.58
CA ARG A 61 -3.43 7.21 7.31
C ARG A 61 -4.73 6.56 7.79
N TYR A 62 -5.51 7.21 8.63
CA TYR A 62 -6.82 6.67 9.06
C TYR A 62 -7.78 6.41 7.90
N PRO A 63 -7.93 7.30 6.89
CA PRO A 63 -8.80 7.03 5.74
C PRO A 63 -8.43 5.75 5.00
N PHE A 64 -7.13 5.42 4.91
CA PHE A 64 -6.65 4.21 4.26
C PHE A 64 -6.90 2.96 5.09
N LEU A 65 -6.86 3.05 6.42
CA LEU A 65 -7.27 1.94 7.30
C LEU A 65 -8.74 1.60 7.10
N TRP A 66 -9.62 2.61 7.04
CA TRP A 66 -11.03 2.42 6.74
C TRP A 66 -11.26 1.88 5.33
N LEU A 67 -10.52 2.40 4.34
CA LEU A 67 -10.58 1.90 2.97
C LEU A 67 -10.20 0.42 2.90
N PHE A 68 -9.08 0.02 3.49
CA PHE A 68 -8.63 -1.38 3.47
C PHE A 68 -9.56 -2.31 4.25
N LEU A 69 -10.09 -1.86 5.39
CA LEU A 69 -11.10 -2.62 6.12
C LEU A 69 -12.38 -2.79 5.30
N GLY A 70 -12.86 -1.71 4.66
CA GLY A 70 -14.02 -1.74 3.78
C GLY A 70 -13.82 -2.67 2.59
N LEU A 71 -12.67 -2.59 1.92
CA LEU A 71 -12.31 -3.48 0.81
C LEU A 71 -12.23 -4.95 1.26
N LEU A 72 -11.65 -5.23 2.43
CA LEU A 72 -11.55 -6.58 2.97
C LEU A 72 -12.95 -7.18 3.24
N LEU A 73 -13.84 -6.41 3.84
CA LEU A 73 -15.20 -6.83 4.15
C LEU A 73 -16.09 -6.93 2.90
N ALA A 74 -15.86 -6.06 1.91
CA ALA A 74 -16.59 -6.07 0.66
C ALA A 74 -16.07 -7.11 -0.35
N LEU A 75 -14.88 -7.68 -0.13
CA LEU A 75 -14.25 -8.61 -1.06
C LEU A 75 -15.11 -9.86 -1.33
N PRO A 76 -15.62 -10.60 -0.32
CA PRO A 76 -16.41 -11.79 -0.58
C PRO A 76 -17.67 -11.55 -1.43
N PRO A 77 -18.54 -10.57 -1.09
CA PRO A 77 -19.71 -10.29 -1.93
C PRO A 77 -19.33 -9.68 -3.29
N ALA A 78 -18.27 -8.87 -3.37
CA ALA A 78 -17.81 -8.29 -4.63
C ALA A 78 -17.32 -9.37 -5.61
N VAL A 79 -16.57 -10.36 -5.15
CA VAL A 79 -16.12 -11.48 -5.99
C VAL A 79 -17.31 -12.29 -6.50
N TRP A 80 -18.33 -12.51 -5.67
CA TRP A 80 -19.55 -13.22 -6.08
C TRP A 80 -20.35 -12.47 -7.15
N LEU A 81 -20.42 -11.13 -7.06
CA LEU A 81 -21.20 -10.29 -7.97
C LEU A 81 -20.45 -9.87 -9.25
N LEU A 82 -19.15 -9.58 -9.14
CA LEU A 82 -18.35 -8.94 -10.19
C LEU A 82 -17.26 -9.86 -10.76
N GLY A 83 -17.04 -11.04 -10.17
CA GLY A 83 -15.98 -11.96 -10.57
C GLY A 83 -14.60 -11.29 -10.52
N ALA A 84 -13.83 -11.41 -11.60
CA ALA A 84 -12.48 -10.82 -11.70
C ALA A 84 -12.47 -9.28 -11.61
N TRP A 85 -13.58 -8.60 -11.94
CA TRP A 85 -13.66 -7.14 -11.85
C TRP A 85 -13.66 -6.63 -10.40
N ALA A 86 -13.94 -7.49 -9.41
CA ALA A 86 -13.83 -7.16 -7.99
C ALA A 86 -12.42 -6.71 -7.58
N VAL A 87 -11.41 -7.05 -8.39
CA VAL A 87 -10.01 -6.68 -8.17
C VAL A 87 -9.73 -5.20 -8.48
N ALA A 88 -10.50 -4.58 -9.37
CA ALA A 88 -10.29 -3.20 -9.79
C ALA A 88 -10.34 -2.18 -8.65
N PRO A 89 -11.39 -2.14 -7.77
CA PRO A 89 -11.43 -1.20 -6.66
C PRO A 89 -10.28 -1.41 -5.66
N ILE A 90 -9.82 -2.65 -5.47
CA ILE A 90 -8.67 -2.96 -4.62
C ILE A 90 -7.41 -2.34 -5.23
N ALA A 91 -7.14 -2.63 -6.51
CA ALA A 91 -5.97 -2.09 -7.20
C ALA A 91 -5.93 -0.56 -7.16
N LEU A 92 -7.08 0.11 -7.35
CA LEU A 92 -7.19 1.56 -7.24
C LEU A 92 -6.86 2.06 -5.83
N GLY A 93 -7.36 1.40 -4.79
CA GLY A 93 -7.03 1.73 -3.40
C GLY A 93 -5.54 1.58 -3.09
N LEU A 94 -4.92 0.50 -3.58
CA LEU A 94 -3.49 0.25 -3.40
C LEU A 94 -2.61 1.26 -4.15
N ILE A 95 -3.03 1.67 -5.36
CA ILE A 95 -2.36 2.72 -6.13
C ILE A 95 -2.47 4.06 -5.40
N ALA A 96 -3.65 4.42 -4.91
CA ALA A 96 -3.85 5.66 -4.16
C ALA A 96 -2.94 5.71 -2.91
N TYR A 97 -2.86 4.60 -2.15
CA TYR A 97 -1.97 4.51 -1.01
C TYR A 97 -0.49 4.66 -1.39
N PHE A 98 -0.08 4.03 -2.49
CA PHE A 98 1.29 4.12 -2.99
C PHE A 98 1.66 5.55 -3.38
N ILE A 99 0.77 6.27 -4.07
CA ILE A 99 0.98 7.68 -4.42
C ILE A 99 1.17 8.55 -3.17
N VAL A 100 0.34 8.35 -2.14
CA VAL A 100 0.51 9.07 -0.86
C VAL A 100 1.83 8.69 -0.19
N THR A 101 2.23 7.42 -0.24
CA THR A 101 3.53 6.97 0.29
C THR A 101 4.70 7.62 -0.43
N VAL A 102 4.64 7.78 -1.76
CA VAL A 102 5.65 8.51 -2.54
C VAL A 102 5.71 9.97 -2.11
N ARG A 103 4.56 10.66 -2.05
CA ARG A 103 4.47 12.06 -1.61
C ARG A 103 5.08 12.25 -0.22
N ASP A 104 4.70 11.42 0.74
CA ASP A 104 5.20 11.51 2.11
C ASP A 104 6.69 11.21 2.18
N THR A 105 7.17 10.25 1.38
CA THR A 105 8.59 9.96 1.30
C THR A 105 9.35 11.16 0.76
N LEU A 106 8.88 11.84 -0.28
CA LEU A 106 9.51 13.05 -0.81
C LEU A 106 9.55 14.16 0.23
N TYR A 107 8.44 14.40 0.94
CA TYR A 107 8.38 15.40 2.01
C TYR A 107 9.36 15.07 3.14
N VAL A 108 9.45 13.80 3.53
CA VAL A 108 10.42 13.33 4.53
C VAL A 108 11.85 13.43 4.00
N LEU A 109 12.12 13.20 2.72
CA LEU A 109 13.49 13.32 2.20
C LEU A 109 13.99 14.77 2.15
N GLN A 110 13.08 15.75 2.13
CA GLN A 110 13.41 17.17 2.03
C GLN A 110 13.67 17.86 3.39
N ARG A 111 13.29 17.28 4.54
CA ARG A 111 13.51 18.00 5.81
C ARG A 111 14.99 17.97 6.26
N PRO A 112 15.47 19.05 6.92
CA PRO A 112 16.86 19.16 7.38
C PRO A 112 17.29 18.01 8.29
N ARG A 113 18.59 17.67 8.29
CA ARG A 113 19.11 16.52 9.05
C ARG A 113 18.78 16.56 10.55
N SER A 114 18.76 17.76 11.13
CA SER A 114 18.49 18.01 12.56
C SER A 114 17.10 17.57 13.04
N PHE A 115 16.17 17.29 12.13
CA PHE A 115 14.85 16.80 12.49
C PHE A 115 14.81 15.26 12.70
N TRP A 116 15.79 14.50 12.21
CA TRP A 116 15.73 13.03 12.19
C TRP A 116 16.45 12.30 13.32
N ASP A 117 17.29 13.01 14.09
CA ASP A 117 18.20 12.43 15.09
C ASP A 117 17.67 12.55 16.55
N LEU A 118 16.36 12.65 16.73
CA LEU A 118 15.67 12.57 18.03
C LEU A 118 14.84 11.29 18.12
#